data_AF-C0NPH3-F1
#
_entry.id   AF-C0NPH3-F1
#
_cell.length_a   1.000
_cell.length_b   1.000
_cell.length_c   1.000
_cell.angle_alpha   90.00
_cell.angle_beta   90.00
_cell.angle_gamma   90.00
#
_symmetry.space_group_name_H-M   'P 1'
#
loop_
_entity.id
_entity.type
_entity.pdbx_description
1 polymer ?
#
loop_
_entity_poly.entity_id
_entity_poly.type
_entity_poly.pdbx_seq_one_letter_code
_entity_poly.pdbx_strand_id
1 'polypeptide(L)'
;MTSLSEHERNVVESHALGESLNHLLEPLQDVERSYSLVNSLGVADDRPEQDCQEAVSLLLSALINTEASLLLQSRFSSRDIASELFSLSLRVRKGSFCYNDYRPLVKLIIQRNPNASDYDIWSAVLDLIGTNSRTTPPPRPVVILQQTLSVRNTSSFANSTEYRKGWQDWPATAVEKEVLKWLSQVIKSLVQFAEAYDATQRINRRPLARPFQPLEGSITKRKLDIGFVDDINATESSRCHWSQILVPGELKNDKKYDSPSSVWLDLGRYAREFVSVVLGFLLMNQGQLGFDPTISSPLIGKVVVLTGAAEGLGQEVVVAFVAAGAERIAIVDSSSISDTHARASQVAREAGRLGVEILSVQFEV
;
A
#
# COMPACT_ATOMS: atom_id res chain seq x y z
N MET A 1 10.13 6.36 29.05
CA MET A 1 9.19 5.83 28.05
C MET A 1 7.87 5.52 28.74
N THR A 2 6.73 5.67 28.07
CA THR A 2 5.41 5.33 28.61
C THR A 2 5.36 3.84 28.97
N SER A 3 4.95 3.50 30.19
CA SER A 3 4.86 2.11 30.63
C SER A 3 3.60 1.42 30.07
N LEU A 4 3.77 0.21 29.51
CA LEU A 4 2.66 -0.68 29.16
C LEU A 4 2.12 -1.40 30.41
N SER A 5 0.80 -1.41 30.54
CA SER A 5 0.06 -2.23 31.51
C SER A 5 0.18 -3.73 31.17
N GLU A 6 -0.16 -4.58 32.12
CA GLU A 6 -0.14 -6.04 31.93
C GLU A 6 -1.02 -6.50 30.76
N HIS A 7 -2.22 -5.92 30.63
CA HIS A 7 -3.11 -6.21 29.51
C HIS A 7 -2.49 -5.85 28.16
N GLU A 8 -1.87 -4.67 28.06
CA GLU A 8 -1.21 -4.23 26.83
C GLU A 8 0.02 -5.08 26.51
N ARG A 9 0.77 -5.52 27.53
CA ARG A 9 1.88 -6.46 27.33
C ARG A 9 1.39 -7.78 26.76
N ASN A 10 0.28 -8.33 27.26
CA ASN A 10 -0.32 -9.55 26.72
C ASN A 10 -0.76 -9.38 25.25
N VAL A 11 -1.28 -8.19 24.89
CA VAL A 11 -1.61 -7.86 23.48
C VAL A 11 -0.35 -7.85 22.62
N VAL A 12 0.74 -7.24 23.10
CA VAL A 12 2.02 -7.19 22.38
C VAL A 12 2.65 -8.57 22.23
N GLU A 13 2.57 -9.44 23.24
CA GLU A 13 3.08 -10.82 23.14
C GLU A 13 2.27 -11.66 22.14
N SER A 14 0.94 -11.55 22.17
CA SER A 14 0.07 -12.30 21.26
C SER A 14 0.17 -11.83 19.81
N HIS A 15 0.55 -10.56 19.59
CA HIS A 15 0.66 -9.94 18.27
C HIS A 15 2.04 -9.30 18.09
N ALA A 16 3.08 -10.08 18.35
CA ALA A 16 4.47 -9.65 18.23
C ALA A 16 4.77 -9.12 16.82
N LEU A 17 5.59 -8.07 16.74
CA LEU A 17 6.01 -7.48 15.48
C LEU A 17 6.91 -8.42 14.68
N GLY A 18 7.60 -9.38 15.34
CA GLY A 18 8.33 -10.46 14.65
C GLY A 18 9.30 -9.93 13.59
N GLU A 19 9.23 -10.42 12.35
CA GLU A 19 10.05 -9.90 11.24
C GLU A 19 9.36 -8.81 10.40
N SER A 20 8.14 -8.39 10.78
CA SER A 20 7.29 -7.53 9.95
C SER A 20 7.92 -6.18 9.61
N LEU A 21 8.82 -5.65 10.46
CA LEU A 21 9.49 -4.37 10.26
C LEU A 21 10.88 -4.50 9.61
N ASN A 22 11.36 -5.71 9.30
CA ASN A 22 12.73 -5.91 8.80
C ASN A 22 12.99 -5.20 7.45
N HIS A 23 11.96 -5.14 6.59
CA HIS A 23 12.03 -4.46 5.30
C HIS A 23 12.26 -2.93 5.43
N LEU A 24 12.04 -2.36 6.61
CA LEU A 24 12.27 -0.93 6.87
C LEU A 24 13.67 -0.63 7.39
N LEU A 25 14.47 -1.64 7.75
CA LEU A 25 15.77 -1.43 8.40
C LEU A 25 16.73 -0.64 7.52
N GLU A 26 16.87 -1.01 6.25
CA GLU A 26 17.77 -0.33 5.30
C GLU A 26 17.32 1.12 5.04
N PRO A 27 16.06 1.41 4.64
CA PRO A 27 15.59 2.79 4.48
C PRO A 27 15.76 3.64 5.75
N LEU A 28 15.44 3.11 6.93
CA LEU A 28 15.56 3.84 8.19
C LEU A 28 17.02 4.10 8.58
N GLN A 29 17.92 3.15 8.33
CA GLN A 29 19.35 3.34 8.57
C GLN A 29 19.93 4.42 7.66
N ASP A 30 19.55 4.43 6.38
CA ASP A 30 20.08 5.39 5.42
C ASP A 30 19.65 6.82 5.75
N VAL A 31 18.38 7.03 6.09
CA VAL A 31 17.91 8.36 6.52
C VAL A 31 18.53 8.78 7.85
N GLU A 32 18.69 7.89 8.83
CA GLU A 32 19.33 8.25 10.11
C GLU A 32 20.81 8.62 9.92
N ARG A 33 21.53 7.94 9.01
CA ARG A 33 22.92 8.28 8.63
C ARG A 33 22.97 9.64 7.95
N SER A 34 22.13 9.86 6.93
CA SER A 34 22.06 11.11 6.17
C SER A 34 21.71 12.29 7.07
N TYR A 35 20.65 12.16 7.87
CA TYR A 35 20.21 13.18 8.81
C TYR A 35 21.28 13.49 9.87
N SER A 36 21.91 12.47 10.45
CA SER A 36 22.97 12.67 11.44
C SER A 36 24.19 13.38 10.85
N LEU A 37 24.56 13.06 9.60
CA LEU A 37 25.67 13.71 8.90
C LEU A 37 25.37 15.19 8.65
N VAL A 38 24.22 15.52 8.07
CA VAL A 38 23.83 16.91 7.78
C VAL A 38 23.69 17.73 9.08
N ASN A 39 23.05 17.17 10.10
CA ASN A 39 22.93 17.81 11.40
C ASN A 39 24.30 18.03 12.09
N SER A 40 25.29 17.15 11.85
CA SER A 40 26.65 17.32 12.39
C SER A 40 27.47 18.38 11.63
N LEU A 41 27.24 18.54 10.33
CA LEU A 41 27.97 19.48 9.48
C LEU A 41 27.36 20.89 9.47
N GLY A 42 26.14 21.06 10.02
CA GLY A 42 25.44 22.34 10.05
C GLY A 42 25.08 22.87 8.65
N VAL A 43 25.02 21.99 7.65
CA VAL A 43 24.70 22.35 6.27
C VAL A 43 23.18 22.47 6.15
N ALA A 44 22.71 23.59 5.62
CA ALA A 44 21.31 23.72 5.20
C ALA A 44 21.13 22.92 3.90
N ASP A 45 20.55 21.73 4.03
CA ASP A 45 20.12 20.89 2.91
C ASP A 45 18.73 20.36 3.28
N ASP A 46 17.74 20.60 2.41
CA ASP A 46 16.35 20.18 2.65
C ASP A 46 16.11 18.72 2.24
N ARG A 47 17.03 18.11 1.46
CA ARG A 47 16.91 16.72 1.00
C ARG A 47 16.75 15.70 2.14
N PRO A 48 17.52 15.76 3.24
CA PRO A 48 17.35 14.86 4.36
C PRO A 48 15.95 14.92 4.97
N GLU A 49 15.30 16.09 5.00
CA GLU A 49 13.96 16.20 5.59
C GLU A 49 12.92 15.47 4.74
N GLN A 50 13.02 15.59 3.40
CA GLN A 50 12.15 14.86 2.47
C GLN A 50 12.35 13.35 2.58
N ASP A 51 13.60 12.87 2.56
CA ASP A 51 13.93 11.44 2.70
C ASP A 51 13.43 10.91 4.06
N CYS A 52 13.62 11.68 5.13
CA CYS A 52 13.12 11.37 6.46
C CYS A 52 11.59 11.29 6.50
N GLN A 53 10.89 12.20 5.83
CA GLN A 53 9.43 12.23 5.75
C GLN A 53 8.90 10.96 5.06
N GLU A 54 9.56 10.52 3.99
CA GLU A 54 9.20 9.31 3.25
C GLU A 54 9.43 8.05 4.10
N ALA A 55 10.61 7.93 4.72
CA ALA A 55 10.94 6.78 5.57
C ALA A 55 10.03 6.69 6.81
N VAL A 56 9.72 7.82 7.45
CA VAL A 56 8.75 7.86 8.56
C VAL A 56 7.36 7.49 8.09
N SER A 57 6.94 7.92 6.90
CA SER A 57 5.62 7.54 6.37
C SER A 57 5.50 6.04 6.10
N LEU A 58 6.55 5.40 5.61
CA LEU A 58 6.61 3.94 5.46
C LEU A 58 6.51 3.24 6.81
N LEU A 59 7.27 3.73 7.80
CA LEU A 59 7.23 3.23 9.16
C LEU A 59 5.83 3.31 9.79
N LEU A 60 5.19 4.48 9.73
CA LEU A 60 3.84 4.67 10.25
C LEU A 60 2.85 3.72 9.54
N SER A 61 2.96 3.57 8.22
CA SER A 61 2.11 2.67 7.44
C SER A 61 2.27 1.21 7.85
N ALA A 62 3.51 0.75 8.10
CA ALA A 62 3.76 -0.60 8.58
C ALA A 62 3.15 -0.82 9.97
N LEU A 63 3.32 0.12 10.89
CA LEU A 63 2.77 0.02 12.26
C LEU A 63 1.23 0.06 12.29
N ILE A 64 0.60 0.92 11.49
CA ILE A 64 -0.88 1.01 11.36
C ILE A 64 -1.48 -0.34 10.94
N ASN A 65 -0.79 -1.10 10.11
CA ASN A 65 -1.28 -2.37 9.58
C ASN A 65 -1.03 -3.57 10.50
N THR A 66 -0.51 -3.35 11.72
CA THR A 66 -0.34 -4.42 12.72
C THR A 66 -1.62 -4.63 13.52
N GLU A 67 -1.89 -5.86 13.93
CA GLU A 67 -3.05 -6.19 14.78
C GLU A 67 -2.94 -5.56 16.18
N ALA A 68 -1.72 -5.53 16.75
CA ALA A 68 -1.45 -4.87 18.02
C ALA A 68 -1.89 -3.39 18.01
N SER A 69 -1.71 -2.65 16.91
CA SER A 69 -2.11 -1.24 16.84
C SER A 69 -3.62 -1.01 17.02
N LEU A 70 -4.46 -1.98 16.65
CA LEU A 70 -5.92 -1.90 16.80
C LEU A 70 -6.40 -2.30 18.19
N LEU A 71 -5.65 -3.19 18.84
CA LEU A 71 -5.99 -3.72 20.16
C LEU A 71 -5.48 -2.80 21.28
N LEU A 72 -4.38 -2.10 21.05
CA LEU A 72 -3.83 -1.13 21.98
C LEU A 72 -4.60 0.21 21.93
N GLN A 73 -4.85 0.79 23.10
CA GLN A 73 -5.59 2.05 23.23
C GLN A 73 -4.65 3.24 23.41
N SER A 74 -5.02 4.37 22.83
CA SER A 74 -4.35 5.64 23.08
C SER A 74 -4.51 6.07 24.54
N ARG A 75 -3.49 6.72 25.11
CA ARG A 75 -3.59 7.40 26.41
C ARG A 75 -4.27 8.78 26.31
N PHE A 76 -4.39 9.31 25.10
CA PHE A 76 -4.70 10.72 24.85
C PHE A 76 -6.07 10.91 24.18
N SER A 77 -6.74 9.82 23.82
CA SER A 77 -8.06 9.83 23.20
C SER A 77 -8.77 8.50 23.48
N SER A 78 -10.04 8.40 23.08
CA SER A 78 -10.81 7.15 23.10
C SER A 78 -10.55 6.25 21.88
N ARG A 79 -9.46 6.50 21.13
CA ARG A 79 -9.14 5.78 19.89
C ARG A 79 -8.05 4.74 20.14
N ASP A 80 -8.03 3.72 19.30
CA ASP A 80 -6.92 2.78 19.20
C ASP A 80 -5.65 3.46 18.64
N ILE A 81 -4.50 2.79 18.81
CA ILE A 81 -3.21 3.31 18.33
C ILE A 81 -3.17 3.41 16.80
N ALA A 82 -3.81 2.52 16.04
CA ALA A 82 -3.83 2.58 14.58
C ALA A 82 -4.46 3.89 14.08
N SER A 83 -5.58 4.30 14.67
CA SER A 83 -6.26 5.57 14.39
C SER A 83 -5.40 6.80 14.72
N GLU A 84 -4.62 6.75 15.80
CA GLU A 84 -3.67 7.81 16.16
C GLU A 84 -2.48 7.88 15.18
N LEU A 85 -1.91 6.73 14.83
CA LEU A 85 -0.83 6.62 13.86
C LEU A 85 -1.28 7.07 12.46
N PHE A 86 -2.51 6.75 12.06
CA PHE A 86 -3.10 7.27 10.82
C PHE A 86 -3.25 8.79 10.86
N SER A 87 -3.66 9.35 12.00
CA SER A 87 -3.71 10.81 12.18
C SER A 87 -2.30 11.44 12.10
N LEU A 88 -1.27 10.76 12.61
CA LEU A 88 0.13 11.18 12.48
C LEU A 88 0.60 11.12 11.03
N SER A 89 0.31 10.04 10.29
CA SER A 89 0.76 9.90 8.89
C SER A 89 0.20 11.00 7.99
N LEU A 90 -1.04 11.43 8.25
CA LEU A 90 -1.63 12.59 7.57
C LEU A 90 -0.90 13.90 7.91
N ARG A 91 -0.50 14.10 9.17
CA ARG A 91 0.27 15.29 9.58
C ARG A 91 1.66 15.33 8.94
N VAL A 92 2.36 14.19 8.94
CA VAL A 92 3.66 14.03 8.26
C VAL A 92 3.54 14.43 6.81
N ARG A 93 2.52 13.94 6.08
CA ARG A 93 2.30 14.27 4.66
C ARG A 93 2.03 15.75 4.40
N LYS A 94 1.33 16.44 5.32
CA LYS A 94 1.02 17.88 5.20
C LYS A 94 2.21 18.81 5.40
N GLY A 95 3.40 18.27 5.72
CA GLY A 95 4.57 19.07 6.07
C GLY A 95 4.61 19.51 7.54
N SER A 96 3.64 19.09 8.37
CA SER A 96 3.74 19.22 9.83
C SER A 96 4.62 18.08 10.37
N PHE A 97 5.89 18.10 9.97
CA PHE A 97 6.87 17.05 10.21
C PHE A 97 8.12 17.63 10.85
N CYS A 98 8.65 16.93 11.84
CA CYS A 98 9.98 17.17 12.39
C CYS A 98 10.60 15.81 12.67
N TYR A 99 11.64 15.43 11.93
CA TYR A 99 12.25 14.11 12.08
C TYR A 99 12.69 13.81 13.52
N ASN A 100 13.11 14.82 14.29
CA ASN A 100 13.50 14.66 15.68
C ASN A 100 12.41 14.06 16.58
N ASP A 101 11.13 14.30 16.28
CA ASP A 101 10.01 13.73 17.04
C ASP A 101 9.91 12.20 16.83
N TYR A 102 10.25 11.72 15.64
CA TYR A 102 10.15 10.32 15.23
C TYR A 102 11.46 9.56 15.46
N ARG A 103 12.58 10.28 15.56
CA ARG A 103 13.93 9.73 15.70
C ARG A 103 14.10 8.72 16.84
N PRO A 104 13.47 8.88 18.04
CA PRO A 104 13.54 7.86 19.09
C PRO A 104 12.98 6.50 18.63
N LEU A 105 11.83 6.50 17.96
CA LEU A 105 11.19 5.29 17.42
C LEU A 105 12.03 4.69 16.30
N VAL A 106 12.55 5.53 15.38
CA VAL A 106 13.43 5.08 14.28
C VAL A 106 14.67 4.39 14.83
N LYS A 107 15.36 4.99 15.80
CA LYS A 107 16.55 4.38 16.43
C LYS A 107 16.26 3.06 17.12
N LEU A 108 15.12 2.93 17.81
CA LEU A 108 14.72 1.68 18.44
C LEU A 108 14.53 0.56 17.41
N ILE A 109 13.93 0.87 16.26
CA ILE A 109 13.72 -0.11 15.19
C ILE A 109 15.05 -0.51 14.54
N ILE A 110 15.94 0.45 14.29
CA ILE A 110 17.29 0.18 13.76
C ILE A 110 18.10 -0.72 14.72
N GLN A 111 17.94 -0.53 16.03
CA GLN A 111 18.66 -1.27 17.08
C GLN A 111 17.93 -2.53 17.58
N ARG A 112 16.78 -2.84 16.99
CA ARG A 112 15.83 -3.82 17.52
C ARG A 112 16.44 -5.19 17.76
N ASN A 113 17.29 -5.65 16.86
CA ASN A 113 17.97 -6.92 17.01
C ASN A 113 19.44 -6.70 17.43
N PRO A 114 19.84 -6.98 18.69
CA PRO A 114 19.12 -7.72 19.74
C PRO A 114 18.51 -6.83 20.86
N ASN A 115 18.54 -5.49 20.73
CA ASN A 115 18.45 -4.62 21.89
C ASN A 115 17.04 -4.09 22.24
N ALA A 116 16.14 -3.92 21.26
CA ALA A 116 14.82 -3.35 21.52
C ALA A 116 13.75 -4.42 21.48
N SER A 117 12.99 -4.55 22.56
CA SER A 117 11.82 -5.43 22.59
C SER A 117 10.63 -4.78 21.88
N ASP A 118 9.68 -5.59 21.44
CA ASP A 118 8.42 -5.05 20.88
C ASP A 118 7.69 -4.15 21.88
N TYR A 119 7.88 -4.39 23.19
CA TYR A 119 7.39 -3.50 24.25
C TYR A 119 7.98 -2.09 24.18
N ASP A 120 9.29 -1.99 23.90
CA ASP A 120 9.97 -0.70 23.79
C ASP A 120 9.45 0.06 22.56
N ILE A 121 9.19 -0.64 21.46
CA ILE A 121 8.61 -0.05 20.24
C ILE A 121 7.22 0.51 20.54
N TRP A 122 6.32 -0.26 21.14
CA TRP A 122 4.97 0.22 21.46
C TRP A 122 4.96 1.33 22.52
N SER A 123 5.90 1.28 23.47
CA SER A 123 6.09 2.36 24.44
C SER A 123 6.55 3.66 23.76
N ALA A 124 7.46 3.58 22.79
CA ALA A 124 7.90 4.71 21.98
C ALA A 124 6.79 5.26 21.08
N VAL A 125 5.93 4.39 20.54
CA VAL A 125 4.73 4.80 19.78
C VAL A 125 3.78 5.61 20.67
N LEU A 126 3.53 5.16 21.89
CA LEU A 126 2.71 5.92 22.85
C LEU A 126 3.33 7.27 23.21
N ASP A 127 4.65 7.32 23.41
CA ASP A 127 5.38 8.58 23.66
C ASP A 127 5.29 9.54 22.46
N LEU A 128 5.42 9.03 21.23
CA LEU A 128 5.29 9.79 19.99
C LEU A 128 3.90 10.40 19.85
N ILE A 129 2.85 9.60 20.07
CA ILE A 129 1.46 10.07 20.07
C ILE A 129 1.29 11.15 21.14
N GLY A 130 1.77 10.92 22.37
CA GLY A 130 1.64 11.87 23.47
C GLY A 130 2.37 13.19 23.28
N THR A 131 3.47 13.19 22.54
CA THR A 131 4.21 14.40 22.15
C THR A 131 3.42 15.20 21.12
N ASN A 132 2.83 14.50 20.14
CA ASN A 132 2.07 15.09 19.05
C ASN A 132 0.61 15.45 19.39
N SER A 133 0.01 14.87 20.43
CA SER A 133 -1.34 15.24 20.88
C SER A 133 -1.37 16.55 21.66
N ARG A 134 -0.23 16.97 22.25
CA ARG A 134 -0.14 18.21 23.04
C ARG A 134 -0.08 19.47 22.19
N THR A 135 0.20 19.35 20.89
CA THR A 135 0.48 20.50 20.02
C THR A 135 -0.74 20.99 19.22
N THR A 136 -1.89 20.30 19.26
CA THR A 136 -3.11 20.76 18.56
C THR A 136 -4.36 20.06 19.09
N PRO A 137 -5.52 20.75 19.28
CA PRO A 137 -6.79 20.07 19.52
C PRO A 137 -7.11 19.22 18.28
N PRO A 138 -7.55 17.96 18.45
CA PRO A 138 -7.88 17.12 17.31
C PRO A 138 -9.05 17.75 16.54
N PRO A 139 -9.04 17.70 15.19
CA PRO A 139 -10.27 17.90 14.43
C PRO A 139 -11.31 16.91 14.96
N ARG A 140 -12.56 17.35 15.16
CA ARG A 140 -13.64 16.46 15.60
C ARG A 140 -13.71 15.27 14.65
N PRO A 141 -13.78 14.02 15.16
CA PRO A 141 -13.94 12.86 14.30
C PRO A 141 -15.27 12.99 13.56
N VAL A 142 -15.24 12.85 12.24
CA VAL A 142 -16.41 12.34 11.53
C VAL A 142 -16.49 10.88 11.94
N VAL A 143 -17.42 10.57 12.85
CA VAL A 143 -17.73 9.21 13.29
C VAL A 143 -18.11 8.39 12.06
N ILE A 144 -17.29 7.39 11.67
CA ILE A 144 -17.71 6.20 10.91
C ILE A 144 -16.63 5.11 11.09
N LEU A 145 -17.09 3.89 11.39
CA LEU A 145 -16.36 2.61 11.57
C LEU A 145 -15.69 2.36 12.93
N GLN A 146 -16.42 2.52 14.04
CA GLN A 146 -16.32 1.49 15.09
C GLN A 146 -17.13 0.26 14.63
N GLN A 147 -16.51 -0.59 13.81
CA GLN A 147 -16.94 -1.98 13.69
C GLN A 147 -16.16 -2.80 14.71
N THR A 148 -16.69 -2.87 15.93
CA THR A 148 -16.48 -4.07 16.72
C THR A 148 -17.20 -5.18 15.95
N LEU A 149 -16.44 -6.14 15.42
CA LEU A 149 -16.91 -7.45 14.99
C LEU A 149 -17.61 -8.11 16.19
N SER A 150 -18.87 -7.76 16.42
CA SER A 150 -19.67 -8.31 17.50
C SER A 150 -20.25 -9.64 17.03
N VAL A 151 -19.49 -10.70 17.23
CA VAL A 151 -20.02 -12.07 17.23
C VAL A 151 -20.81 -12.24 18.53
N ARG A 152 -22.09 -11.83 18.57
CA ARG A 152 -23.18 -12.45 19.37
C ARG A 152 -24.47 -11.62 19.38
N ASN A 153 -25.57 -12.33 19.16
CA ASN A 153 -26.97 -11.90 19.23
C ASN A 153 -27.30 -11.17 20.54
N THR A 154 -28.00 -10.04 20.47
CA THR A 154 -29.41 -9.84 20.88
C THR A 154 -29.74 -8.34 20.91
N SER A 155 -30.69 -7.94 20.07
CA SER A 155 -31.55 -6.74 20.13
C SER A 155 -31.12 -5.60 21.08
N SER A 156 -30.64 -4.45 20.57
CA SER A 156 -31.00 -3.11 21.10
C SER A 156 -30.26 -1.87 20.55
N PHE A 157 -29.44 -1.91 19.49
CA PHE A 157 -28.99 -0.64 18.87
C PHE A 157 -30.04 -0.12 17.89
N ALA A 158 -30.74 0.91 18.35
CA ALA A 158 -31.89 1.55 17.74
C ALA A 158 -31.71 1.90 16.26
N ASN A 159 -32.76 1.57 15.50
CA ASN A 159 -33.15 2.05 14.17
C ASN A 159 -32.65 3.47 13.82
N SER A 160 -31.45 3.57 13.27
CA SER A 160 -30.98 4.76 12.57
C SER A 160 -30.77 4.39 11.10
N THR A 161 -31.69 4.86 10.26
CA THR A 161 -31.74 4.56 8.81
C THR A 161 -30.53 5.09 8.04
N GLU A 162 -29.74 5.98 8.63
CA GLU A 162 -28.49 6.50 8.03
C GLU A 162 -27.34 5.49 8.05
N TYR A 163 -27.38 4.47 8.93
CA TYR A 163 -26.24 3.57 9.16
C TYR A 163 -26.32 2.26 8.37
N ARG A 164 -27.27 2.16 7.44
CA ARG A 164 -27.46 0.96 6.61
C ARG A 164 -26.67 0.99 5.28
N LYS A 165 -25.70 1.88 5.09
CA LYS A 165 -24.83 1.91 3.89
C LYS A 165 -23.56 1.08 4.08
N GLY A 166 -23.70 -0.17 4.52
CA GLY A 166 -22.59 -1.13 4.44
C GLY A 166 -22.21 -1.41 2.99
N TRP A 167 -21.15 -2.16 2.73
CA TRP A 167 -20.91 -2.69 1.39
C TRP A 167 -22.14 -3.52 0.99
N GLN A 168 -22.90 -2.98 0.05
CA GLN A 168 -24.09 -3.57 -0.51
C GLN A 168 -23.85 -3.76 -2.00
N ASP A 169 -24.80 -4.39 -2.67
CA ASP A 169 -24.84 -4.45 -4.13
C ASP A 169 -23.68 -5.22 -4.78
N TRP A 170 -23.04 -6.16 -4.06
CA TRP A 170 -22.19 -7.15 -4.72
C TRP A 170 -23.01 -7.89 -5.78
N PRO A 171 -22.53 -7.99 -7.04
CA PRO A 171 -23.27 -8.63 -8.12
C PRO A 171 -23.55 -10.11 -7.82
N ALA A 172 -24.82 -10.53 -7.94
CA ALA A 172 -25.24 -11.90 -7.62
C ALA A 172 -24.56 -12.99 -8.47
N THR A 173 -24.03 -12.63 -9.64
CA THR A 173 -23.38 -13.55 -10.58
C THR A 173 -21.90 -13.27 -10.77
N ALA A 174 -21.33 -12.32 -10.02
CA ALA A 174 -19.94 -11.87 -10.14
C ALA A 174 -19.50 -11.62 -11.60
N VAL A 175 -20.42 -11.12 -12.44
CA VAL A 175 -20.12 -10.77 -13.83
C VAL A 175 -19.12 -9.62 -13.81
N GLU A 176 -17.99 -9.78 -14.51
CA GLU A 176 -16.84 -8.87 -14.51
C GLU A 176 -17.24 -7.39 -14.64
N LYS A 177 -18.06 -7.04 -15.62
CA LYS A 177 -18.55 -5.67 -15.82
C LYS A 177 -19.29 -5.12 -14.59
N GLU A 178 -20.09 -5.94 -13.92
CA GLU A 178 -20.84 -5.54 -12.73
C GLU A 178 -19.92 -5.43 -11.51
N VAL A 179 -18.97 -6.35 -11.37
CA VAL A 179 -17.97 -6.33 -10.29
C VAL A 179 -17.09 -5.10 -10.40
N LEU A 180 -16.62 -4.78 -11.61
CA LEU A 180 -15.81 -3.59 -11.88
C LEU A 180 -16.56 -2.29 -11.61
N LYS A 181 -17.85 -2.25 -11.96
CA LYS A 181 -18.72 -1.11 -11.63
C LYS A 181 -18.87 -0.95 -10.12
N TRP A 182 -19.15 -2.03 -9.40
CA TRP A 182 -19.23 -2.03 -7.93
C TRP A 182 -17.92 -1.56 -7.31
N LEU A 183 -16.79 -2.13 -7.72
CA LEU A 183 -15.46 -1.78 -7.22
C LEU A 183 -15.13 -0.31 -7.48
N SER A 184 -15.42 0.20 -8.67
CA SER A 184 -15.24 1.61 -9.02
C SER A 184 -16.08 2.54 -8.14
N GLN A 185 -17.30 2.14 -7.78
CA GLN A 185 -18.16 2.89 -6.86
C GLN A 185 -17.66 2.88 -5.42
N VAL A 186 -17.16 1.73 -4.94
CA VAL A 186 -16.51 1.62 -3.63
C VAL A 186 -15.28 2.51 -3.55
N ILE A 187 -14.38 2.44 -4.53
CA ILE A 187 -13.19 3.29 -4.61
C ILE A 187 -13.57 4.78 -4.65
N LYS A 188 -14.57 5.15 -5.46
CA LYS A 188 -15.07 6.54 -5.51
C LYS A 188 -15.56 7.02 -4.14
N SER A 189 -16.26 6.16 -3.39
CA SER A 189 -16.74 6.48 -2.04
C SER A 189 -15.57 6.65 -1.06
N LEU A 190 -14.53 5.82 -1.17
CA LEU A 190 -13.31 5.94 -0.37
C LEU A 190 -12.54 7.24 -0.67
N VAL A 191 -12.44 7.62 -1.95
CA VAL A 191 -11.85 8.92 -2.36
C VAL A 191 -12.62 10.07 -1.73
N GLN A 192 -13.95 10.10 -1.89
CA GLN A 192 -14.80 11.14 -1.31
C GLN A 192 -14.69 11.21 0.21
N PHE A 193 -14.60 10.05 0.88
CA PHE A 193 -14.40 9.97 2.32
C PHE A 193 -13.06 10.59 2.74
N ALA A 194 -11.98 10.25 2.05
CA ALA A 194 -10.65 10.78 2.34
C ALA A 194 -10.56 12.30 2.07
N GLU A 195 -11.14 12.78 0.97
CA GLU A 195 -11.23 14.22 0.65
C GLU A 195 -12.12 14.98 1.65
N ALA A 196 -13.18 14.36 2.18
CA ALA A 196 -14.02 14.96 3.22
C ALA A 196 -13.33 15.03 4.58
N TYR A 197 -12.48 14.04 4.89
CA TYR A 197 -11.64 14.07 6.09
C TYR A 197 -10.59 15.18 6.00
N ASP A 198 -10.09 15.45 4.79
CA ASP A 198 -9.08 16.47 4.55
C ASP A 198 -9.25 17.15 3.19
N ALA A 199 -9.94 18.29 3.18
CA ALA A 199 -10.20 19.05 1.96
C ALA A 199 -8.92 19.60 1.29
N THR A 200 -7.77 19.57 1.97
CA THR A 200 -6.48 19.96 1.37
C THR A 200 -5.83 18.81 0.58
N GLN A 201 -6.25 17.56 0.85
CA GLN A 201 -5.75 16.38 0.17
C GLN A 201 -6.45 16.22 -1.18
N ARG A 202 -5.75 16.56 -2.27
CA ARG A 202 -6.22 16.26 -3.62
C ARG A 202 -5.81 14.85 -4.01
N ILE A 203 -6.78 13.94 -4.06
CA ILE A 203 -6.56 12.58 -4.56
C ILE A 203 -6.90 12.61 -6.05
N ASN A 204 -5.87 12.70 -6.89
CA ASN A 204 -6.05 12.72 -8.35
C ASN A 204 -6.30 11.32 -8.92
N ARG A 205 -5.87 10.28 -8.22
CA ARG A 205 -5.94 8.90 -8.74
C ARG A 205 -7.37 8.43 -8.93
N ARG A 206 -7.65 7.80 -10.06
CA ARG A 206 -8.97 7.24 -10.38
C ARG A 206 -8.86 5.84 -10.95
N PRO A 207 -9.83 4.95 -10.66
CA PRO A 207 -9.91 3.66 -11.32
C PRO A 207 -10.39 3.82 -12.77
N LEU A 208 -9.81 3.04 -13.66
CA LEU A 208 -10.16 2.92 -15.06
C LEU A 208 -10.51 1.45 -15.34
N ALA A 209 -11.80 1.12 -15.31
CA ALA A 209 -12.28 -0.22 -15.60
C ALA A 209 -12.56 -0.39 -17.11
N ARG A 210 -11.74 -1.15 -17.84
CA ARG A 210 -11.85 -1.32 -19.31
C ARG A 210 -11.67 -2.79 -19.78
N PRO A 211 -12.51 -3.72 -19.30
CA PRO A 211 -12.34 -5.19 -19.46
C PRO A 211 -12.27 -5.74 -20.89
N PHE A 212 -12.58 -4.94 -21.92
CA PHE A 212 -12.72 -5.45 -23.29
C PHE A 212 -11.93 -4.65 -24.33
N GLN A 213 -11.16 -3.64 -23.95
CA GLN A 213 -10.50 -2.75 -24.90
C GLN A 213 -9.00 -2.65 -24.62
N PRO A 214 -8.15 -2.91 -25.64
CA PRO A 214 -6.74 -2.63 -25.54
C PRO A 214 -6.46 -1.16 -25.24
N LEU A 215 -5.46 -0.93 -24.39
CA LEU A 215 -4.93 0.40 -24.14
C LEU A 215 -3.96 0.81 -25.26
N GLU A 216 -3.99 2.09 -25.63
CA GLU A 216 -3.03 2.65 -26.58
C GLU A 216 -1.61 2.54 -26.01
N GLY A 217 -0.61 2.26 -26.84
CA GLY A 217 0.79 2.11 -26.40
C GLY A 217 1.14 0.78 -25.72
N SER A 218 0.15 -0.07 -25.44
CA SER A 218 0.43 -1.44 -25.09
C SER A 218 1.05 -2.14 -26.31
N ILE A 219 2.22 -2.76 -26.12
CA ILE A 219 2.92 -3.52 -27.17
C ILE A 219 2.04 -4.70 -27.66
N THR A 220 1.07 -5.12 -26.84
CA THR A 220 0.12 -6.20 -27.15
C THR A 220 -1.34 -5.75 -27.08
N LYS A 221 -2.26 -6.53 -27.71
CA LYS A 221 -3.73 -6.32 -27.73
C LYS A 221 -4.40 -6.59 -26.38
N ARG A 222 -3.75 -6.22 -25.30
CA ARG A 222 -4.01 -6.65 -23.95
C ARG A 222 -5.23 -5.96 -23.36
N LYS A 223 -6.10 -6.73 -22.72
CA LYS A 223 -7.27 -6.22 -21.99
C LYS A 223 -6.87 -6.01 -20.53
N LEU A 224 -7.10 -4.80 -20.03
CA LEU A 224 -6.92 -4.45 -18.64
C LEU A 224 -8.31 -4.38 -18.01
N ASP A 225 -8.61 -5.20 -17.01
CA ASP A 225 -9.94 -5.18 -16.39
C ASP A 225 -10.13 -3.90 -15.60
N ILE A 226 -9.13 -3.55 -14.80
CA ILE A 226 -9.07 -2.29 -14.06
C ILE A 226 -7.63 -1.82 -13.93
N GLY A 227 -7.41 -0.50 -13.94
CA GLY A 227 -6.16 0.05 -13.43
C GLY A 227 -6.36 1.39 -12.77
N PHE A 228 -5.33 1.89 -12.09
CA PHE A 228 -5.33 3.24 -11.55
C PHE A 228 -4.53 4.17 -12.44
N VAL A 229 -5.04 5.38 -12.65
CA VAL A 229 -4.37 6.47 -13.38
C VAL A 229 -4.30 7.71 -12.50
N ASP A 230 -3.28 8.55 -12.71
CA ASP A 230 -3.15 9.85 -12.04
C ASP A 230 -3.92 10.95 -12.79
N ASP A 231 -5.24 10.78 -12.92
CA ASP A 231 -6.12 11.75 -13.59
C ASP A 231 -7.49 11.81 -12.91
N ILE A 232 -7.80 12.98 -12.34
CA ILE A 232 -9.03 13.25 -11.60
C ILE A 232 -10.29 13.10 -12.48
N ASN A 233 -10.14 13.30 -13.79
CA ASN A 233 -11.22 13.24 -14.77
C ASN A 233 -11.34 11.86 -15.43
N ALA A 234 -10.52 10.89 -15.04
CA ALA A 234 -10.60 9.58 -15.64
C ALA A 234 -11.94 8.90 -15.30
N THR A 235 -12.55 8.38 -16.35
CA THR A 235 -13.82 7.64 -16.35
C THR A 235 -13.63 6.36 -17.14
N GLU A 236 -14.59 5.44 -17.08
CA GLU A 236 -14.60 4.20 -17.90
C GLU A 236 -14.37 4.48 -19.41
N SER A 237 -14.76 5.65 -19.90
CA SER A 237 -14.61 6.07 -21.30
C SER A 237 -13.33 6.84 -21.62
N SER A 238 -12.53 7.20 -20.61
CA SER A 238 -11.32 7.99 -20.82
C SER A 238 -10.30 7.20 -21.63
N ARG A 239 -9.77 7.84 -22.68
CA ARG A 239 -8.60 7.31 -23.39
C ARG A 239 -7.42 7.39 -22.45
N CYS A 240 -6.65 6.31 -22.39
CA CYS A 240 -5.49 6.19 -21.54
C CYS A 240 -4.43 5.41 -22.31
N HIS A 241 -3.22 5.93 -22.30
CA HIS A 241 -2.04 5.22 -22.78
C HIS A 241 -1.55 4.28 -21.69
N TRP A 242 -0.98 3.13 -22.06
CA TRP A 242 -0.45 2.14 -21.10
C TRP A 242 0.53 2.74 -20.09
N SER A 243 1.37 3.68 -20.54
CA SER A 243 2.36 4.36 -19.69
C SER A 243 1.75 5.25 -18.59
N GLN A 244 0.44 5.49 -18.61
CA GLN A 244 -0.26 6.28 -17.59
C GLN A 244 -0.88 5.39 -16.50
N ILE A 245 -0.88 4.05 -16.67
CA ILE A 245 -1.39 3.11 -15.68
C ILE A 245 -0.36 2.99 -14.55
N LEU A 246 -0.76 3.38 -13.34
CA LEU A 246 0.04 3.29 -12.12
C LEU A 246 0.01 1.87 -11.53
N VAL A 247 -1.18 1.26 -11.49
CA VAL A 247 -1.38 -0.10 -10.97
C VAL A 247 -2.34 -0.83 -11.91
N PRO A 248 -1.88 -1.86 -12.63
CA PRO A 248 -2.74 -2.73 -13.39
C PRO A 248 -3.39 -3.79 -12.50
N GLY A 249 -4.65 -4.12 -12.79
CA GLY A 249 -5.42 -5.16 -12.11
C GLY A 249 -6.15 -6.06 -13.11
N GLU A 250 -6.11 -7.36 -12.83
CA GLU A 250 -6.74 -8.41 -13.61
C GLU A 250 -7.71 -9.17 -12.68
N LEU A 251 -8.96 -9.30 -13.10
CA LEU A 251 -9.99 -10.02 -12.36
C LEU A 251 -9.96 -11.48 -12.79
N LYS A 252 -9.73 -12.37 -11.83
CA LYS A 252 -9.91 -13.81 -12.05
C LYS A 252 -11.32 -14.19 -11.65
N ASN A 253 -12.02 -14.88 -12.55
CA ASN A 253 -13.33 -15.47 -12.26
C ASN A 253 -13.16 -16.99 -12.11
N ASP A 254 -13.38 -17.50 -10.91
CA ASP A 254 -13.47 -18.91 -10.60
C ASP A 254 -14.77 -19.19 -9.86
N LYS A 255 -15.71 -19.83 -10.56
CA LYS A 255 -17.04 -20.21 -10.03
C LYS A 255 -16.99 -20.99 -8.71
N LYS A 256 -15.88 -21.67 -8.41
CA LYS A 256 -15.68 -22.38 -7.15
C LYS A 256 -15.58 -21.43 -5.96
N TYR A 257 -14.94 -20.28 -6.14
CA TYR A 257 -14.71 -19.28 -5.08
C TYR A 257 -15.70 -18.12 -5.16
N ASP A 258 -16.17 -17.78 -6.36
CA ASP A 258 -17.02 -16.60 -6.63
C ASP A 258 -18.50 -16.80 -6.32
N SER A 259 -18.85 -17.80 -5.51
CA SER A 259 -20.21 -17.92 -5.00
C SER A 259 -20.56 -16.68 -4.16
N PRO A 260 -21.76 -16.09 -4.29
CA PRO A 260 -22.11 -14.87 -3.56
C PRO A 260 -21.86 -14.95 -2.06
N SER A 261 -22.17 -16.08 -1.42
CA SER A 261 -21.97 -16.28 0.02
C SER A 261 -20.50 -16.29 0.42
N SER A 262 -19.64 -16.93 -0.38
CA SER A 262 -18.20 -17.00 -0.07
C SER A 262 -17.55 -15.64 -0.28
N VAL A 263 -17.92 -14.95 -1.36
CA VAL A 263 -17.42 -13.59 -1.61
C VAL A 263 -17.83 -12.62 -0.50
N TRP A 264 -19.08 -12.66 -0.04
CA TRP A 264 -19.50 -11.80 1.08
C TRP A 264 -18.72 -12.10 2.37
N LEU A 265 -18.42 -13.36 2.66
CA LEU A 265 -17.60 -13.74 3.80
C LEU A 265 -16.16 -13.22 3.67
N ASP A 266 -15.57 -13.33 2.48
CA ASP A 266 -14.22 -12.84 2.23
C ASP A 266 -14.16 -11.31 2.22
N LEU A 267 -15.13 -10.62 1.62
CA LEU A 267 -15.24 -9.16 1.70
C LEU A 267 -15.36 -8.69 3.14
N GLY A 268 -16.16 -9.38 3.98
CA GLY A 268 -16.26 -9.08 5.40
C GLY A 268 -14.95 -9.37 6.16
N ARG A 269 -14.28 -10.47 5.83
CA ARG A 269 -13.00 -10.87 6.44
C ARG A 269 -11.86 -9.92 6.11
N TYR A 270 -11.81 -9.44 4.86
CA TYR A 270 -10.72 -8.63 4.31
C TYR A 270 -11.10 -7.15 4.13
N ALA A 271 -12.24 -6.70 4.67
CA ALA A 271 -12.72 -5.33 4.51
C ALA A 271 -11.66 -4.31 4.96
N ARG A 272 -11.01 -4.58 6.10
CA ARG A 272 -9.95 -3.73 6.65
C ARG A 272 -8.76 -3.66 5.71
N GLU A 273 -8.24 -4.81 5.31
CA GLU A 273 -7.07 -4.93 4.45
C GLU A 273 -7.34 -4.22 3.12
N PHE A 274 -8.52 -4.45 2.53
CA PHE A 274 -8.92 -3.77 1.31
C PHE A 274 -8.95 -2.24 1.49
N VAL A 275 -9.61 -1.73 2.54
CA VAL A 275 -9.70 -0.28 2.79
C VAL A 275 -8.32 0.30 3.05
N SER A 276 -7.49 -0.33 3.89
CA SER A 276 -6.14 0.13 4.20
C SER A 276 -5.23 0.14 2.97
N VAL A 277 -5.28 -0.89 2.14
CA VAL A 277 -4.48 -0.98 0.92
C VAL A 277 -4.93 0.06 -0.11
N VAL A 278 -6.24 0.16 -0.36
CA VAL A 278 -6.78 1.12 -1.34
C VAL A 278 -6.56 2.55 -0.89
N LEU A 279 -6.90 2.91 0.35
CA LEU A 279 -6.65 4.25 0.87
C LEU A 279 -5.15 4.55 0.96
N GLY A 280 -4.35 3.59 1.42
CA GLY A 280 -2.89 3.71 1.43
C GLY A 280 -2.35 4.06 0.04
N PHE A 281 -2.70 3.28 -0.97
CA PHE A 281 -2.34 3.54 -2.37
C PHE A 281 -2.84 4.90 -2.86
N LEU A 282 -4.11 5.25 -2.61
CA LEU A 282 -4.69 6.53 -3.06
C LEU A 282 -4.00 7.74 -2.42
N LEU A 283 -3.46 7.59 -1.21
CA LEU A 283 -2.85 8.64 -0.42
C LEU A 283 -1.32 8.71 -0.54
N MET A 284 -0.66 7.68 -1.04
CA MET A 284 0.80 7.67 -1.26
C MET A 284 1.20 8.76 -2.29
N ASN A 285 2.36 9.38 -2.17
CA ASN A 285 2.91 10.22 -3.23
C ASN A 285 3.65 9.36 -4.29
N GLN A 286 4.21 9.97 -5.33
CA GLN A 286 4.95 9.26 -6.38
C GLN A 286 6.18 8.53 -5.82
N GLY A 287 6.98 9.17 -4.95
CA GLY A 287 8.15 8.55 -4.31
C GLY A 287 7.80 7.32 -3.46
N GLN A 288 6.72 7.39 -2.68
CA GLN A 288 6.21 6.28 -1.87
C GLN A 288 5.69 5.09 -2.70
N LEU A 289 5.23 5.35 -3.92
CA LEU A 289 4.88 4.31 -4.88
C LEU A 289 6.11 3.72 -5.58
N GLY A 290 7.32 4.20 -5.27
CA GLY A 290 8.57 3.78 -5.87
C GLY A 290 8.87 4.47 -7.21
N PHE A 291 8.15 5.53 -7.58
CA PHE A 291 8.53 6.36 -8.72
C PHE A 291 9.70 7.25 -8.31
N ASP A 292 10.91 6.84 -8.69
CA ASP A 292 12.11 7.66 -8.59
C ASP A 292 12.30 8.47 -9.88
N PRO A 293 12.04 9.80 -9.86
CA PRO A 293 12.17 10.64 -11.05
C PRO A 293 13.63 10.83 -11.50
N THR A 294 14.62 10.43 -10.70
CA THR A 294 16.05 10.54 -11.06
C THR A 294 16.52 9.39 -11.95
N ILE A 295 15.73 8.32 -12.08
CA ILE A 295 16.03 7.19 -12.95
C ILE A 295 15.65 7.55 -14.39
N SER A 296 16.64 7.95 -15.18
CA SER A 296 16.50 8.34 -16.59
C SER A 296 16.20 7.18 -17.55
N SER A 297 16.27 5.92 -17.07
CA SER A 297 15.84 4.71 -17.76
C SER A 297 15.55 3.62 -16.71
N PRO A 298 14.31 3.07 -16.60
CA PRO A 298 13.81 2.49 -15.36
C PRO A 298 14.64 1.33 -14.78
N LEU A 299 15.33 0.57 -15.63
CA LEU A 299 15.89 -0.72 -15.23
C LEU A 299 17.32 -1.00 -15.74
N ILE A 300 18.04 -0.01 -16.27
CA ILE A 300 19.43 -0.23 -16.73
C ILE A 300 20.29 -0.79 -15.60
N GLY A 301 20.91 -1.95 -15.84
CA GLY A 301 21.79 -2.64 -14.88
C GLY A 301 21.06 -3.35 -13.73
N LYS A 302 19.72 -3.38 -13.74
CA LYS A 302 18.95 -4.04 -12.69
C LYS A 302 18.77 -5.53 -12.98
N VAL A 303 18.79 -6.32 -11.91
CA VAL A 303 18.39 -7.74 -11.91
C VAL A 303 16.95 -7.81 -11.42
N VAL A 304 16.09 -8.51 -12.15
CA VAL A 304 14.66 -8.60 -11.82
C VAL A 304 14.19 -10.05 -11.78
N VAL A 305 13.33 -10.38 -10.81
CA VAL A 305 12.64 -11.67 -10.71
C VAL A 305 11.14 -11.43 -10.85
N LEU A 306 10.50 -12.16 -11.74
CA LEU A 306 9.07 -12.01 -12.05
C LEU A 306 8.37 -13.36 -11.89
N THR A 307 7.51 -13.46 -10.88
CA THR A 307 6.67 -14.63 -10.61
C THR A 307 5.31 -14.51 -11.29
N GLY A 308 4.72 -15.61 -11.76
CA GLY A 308 3.41 -15.57 -12.43
C GLY A 308 3.50 -14.97 -13.83
N ALA A 309 4.61 -15.25 -14.53
CA ALA A 309 4.99 -14.59 -15.78
C ALA A 309 4.94 -15.50 -17.01
N ALA A 310 4.29 -16.67 -16.93
CA ALA A 310 4.08 -17.52 -18.10
C ALA A 310 3.16 -16.90 -19.16
N GLU A 311 2.14 -16.16 -18.73
CA GLU A 311 1.17 -15.52 -19.61
C GLU A 311 0.59 -14.24 -19.00
N GLY A 312 -0.28 -13.55 -19.76
CA GLY A 312 -1.05 -12.40 -19.28
C GLY A 312 -0.20 -11.34 -18.58
N LEU A 313 -0.60 -11.00 -17.34
CA LEU A 313 0.17 -10.31 -16.28
C LEU A 313 1.67 -10.11 -16.54
N GLY A 314 2.39 -11.06 -15.96
CA GLY A 314 3.83 -11.05 -15.85
C GLY A 314 4.52 -11.20 -17.20
N GLN A 315 3.93 -11.86 -18.21
CA GLN A 315 4.58 -11.99 -19.53
C GLN A 315 4.87 -10.62 -20.17
N GLU A 316 3.92 -9.68 -20.12
CA GLU A 316 4.20 -8.34 -20.67
C GLU A 316 5.14 -7.54 -19.78
N VAL A 317 5.11 -7.75 -18.46
CA VAL A 317 6.05 -7.09 -17.54
C VAL A 317 7.47 -7.52 -17.85
N VAL A 318 7.70 -8.82 -18.13
CA VAL A 318 8.99 -9.34 -18.59
C VAL A 318 9.43 -8.59 -19.85
N VAL A 319 8.55 -8.51 -20.87
CA VAL A 319 8.86 -7.86 -22.15
C VAL A 319 9.18 -6.36 -21.95
N ALA A 320 8.38 -5.65 -21.16
CA ALA A 320 8.59 -4.25 -20.85
C ALA A 320 9.91 -4.03 -20.11
N PHE A 321 10.28 -4.92 -19.19
CA PHE A 321 11.51 -4.80 -18.40
C PHE A 321 12.77 -5.07 -19.24
N VAL A 322 12.70 -6.00 -20.20
CA VAL A 322 13.74 -6.17 -21.23
C VAL A 322 13.92 -4.86 -22.01
N ALA A 323 12.83 -4.28 -22.50
CA ALA A 323 12.88 -3.03 -23.27
C ALA A 323 13.39 -1.84 -22.43
N ALA A 324 13.11 -1.82 -21.13
CA ALA A 324 13.47 -0.74 -20.21
C ALA A 324 14.91 -0.81 -19.65
N GLY A 325 15.70 -1.83 -20.00
CA GLY A 325 17.13 -1.88 -19.64
C GLY A 325 17.54 -2.95 -18.63
N ALA A 326 16.63 -3.81 -18.14
CA ALA A 326 17.00 -4.87 -17.19
C ALA A 326 18.13 -5.76 -17.73
N GLU A 327 19.16 -6.04 -16.93
CA GLU A 327 20.36 -6.78 -17.34
C GLU A 327 20.20 -8.29 -17.14
N ARG A 328 19.53 -8.69 -16.06
CA ARG A 328 19.16 -10.09 -15.80
C ARG A 328 17.70 -10.17 -15.42
N ILE A 329 16.97 -11.12 -16.01
CA ILE A 329 15.55 -11.32 -15.74
C ILE A 329 15.31 -12.80 -15.47
N ALA A 330 14.81 -13.13 -14.29
CA ALA A 330 14.32 -14.46 -13.97
C ALA A 330 12.79 -14.50 -14.15
N ILE A 331 12.32 -15.35 -15.04
CA ILE A 331 10.90 -15.64 -15.29
C ILE A 331 10.55 -16.88 -14.49
N VAL A 332 9.61 -16.76 -13.55
CA VAL A 332 9.26 -17.83 -12.61
C VAL A 332 7.78 -18.14 -12.70
N ASP A 333 7.41 -19.38 -13.00
CA ASP A 333 6.01 -19.82 -13.05
C ASP A 333 5.87 -21.32 -12.81
N SER A 334 4.66 -21.76 -12.47
CA SER A 334 4.30 -23.19 -12.41
C SER A 334 4.00 -23.77 -13.80
N SER A 335 3.56 -22.91 -14.71
CA SER A 335 3.21 -23.26 -16.08
C SER A 335 4.38 -23.03 -17.05
N SER A 336 4.21 -23.45 -18.31
CA SER A 336 5.27 -23.29 -19.32
C SER A 336 5.57 -21.81 -19.58
N ILE A 337 6.84 -21.45 -19.42
CA ILE A 337 7.36 -20.08 -19.64
C ILE A 337 8.07 -19.92 -20.99
N SER A 338 8.00 -20.93 -21.86
CA SER A 338 8.72 -20.99 -23.14
C SER A 338 8.36 -19.82 -24.05
N ASP A 339 7.07 -19.48 -24.14
CA ASP A 339 6.58 -18.39 -24.98
C ASP A 339 7.04 -17.03 -24.43
N THR A 340 6.99 -16.83 -23.11
CA THR A 340 7.50 -15.61 -22.46
C THR A 340 8.99 -15.44 -22.72
N HIS A 341 9.77 -16.51 -22.56
CA HIS A 341 11.21 -16.47 -22.82
C HIS A 341 11.51 -16.13 -24.28
N ALA A 342 10.80 -16.76 -25.23
CA ALA A 342 10.96 -16.48 -26.66
C ALA A 342 10.62 -15.02 -27.00
N ARG A 343 9.52 -14.49 -26.46
CA ARG A 343 9.13 -13.09 -26.63
C ARG A 343 10.14 -12.13 -26.02
N ALA A 344 10.59 -12.39 -24.81
CA ALA A 344 11.61 -11.58 -24.13
C ALA A 344 12.93 -11.55 -24.92
N SER A 345 13.36 -12.70 -25.43
CA SER A 345 14.56 -12.85 -26.27
C SER A 345 14.41 -12.17 -27.64
N GLN A 346 13.21 -12.13 -28.21
CA GLN A 346 12.94 -11.39 -29.44
C GLN A 346 13.06 -9.88 -29.21
N VAL A 347 12.44 -9.35 -28.15
CA VAL A 347 12.50 -7.92 -27.82
C VAL A 347 13.91 -7.48 -27.44
N ALA A 348 14.67 -8.33 -26.75
CA ALA A 348 16.09 -8.08 -26.48
C ALA A 348 16.90 -7.89 -27.77
N ARG A 349 16.67 -8.75 -28.77
CA ARG A 349 17.33 -8.65 -30.08
C ARG A 349 16.92 -7.39 -30.83
N GLU A 350 15.63 -7.06 -30.85
CA GLU A 350 15.10 -5.85 -31.50
C GLU A 350 15.63 -4.56 -30.86
N ALA A 351 15.86 -4.57 -29.54
CA ALA A 351 16.44 -3.46 -28.79
C ALA A 351 17.99 -3.41 -28.85
N GLY A 352 18.65 -4.33 -29.56
CA GLY A 352 20.12 -4.41 -29.63
C GLY A 352 20.80 -4.86 -28.34
N ARG A 353 20.06 -5.49 -27.42
CA ARG A 353 20.52 -5.88 -26.08
C ARG A 353 20.88 -7.36 -26.02
N LEU A 354 21.92 -7.76 -26.75
CA LEU A 354 22.37 -9.16 -26.84
C LEU A 354 22.97 -9.73 -25.53
N GLY A 355 23.30 -8.87 -24.56
CA GLY A 355 23.87 -9.26 -23.27
C GLY A 355 22.86 -9.48 -22.15
N VAL A 356 21.54 -9.37 -22.40
CA VAL A 356 20.55 -9.64 -21.35
C VAL A 356 20.52 -11.13 -21.01
N GLU A 357 20.60 -11.45 -19.73
CA GLU A 357 20.49 -12.81 -19.24
C GLU A 357 19.04 -13.10 -18.87
N ILE A 358 18.39 -14.04 -19.57
CA ILE A 358 17.02 -14.43 -19.29
C ILE A 358 17.06 -15.84 -18.71
N LEU A 359 16.73 -15.96 -17.43
CA LEU A 359 16.64 -17.23 -16.72
C LEU A 359 15.17 -17.66 -16.66
N SER A 360 14.88 -18.87 -17.13
CA SER A 360 13.55 -19.48 -17.05
C SER A 360 13.53 -20.50 -15.92
N VAL A 361 12.73 -20.29 -14.89
CA VAL A 361 12.55 -21.21 -13.76
C VAL A 361 11.10 -21.66 -13.71
N GLN A 362 10.85 -22.88 -14.20
CA GLN A 362 9.56 -23.53 -14.02
C GLN A 362 9.61 -24.39 -12.75
N PHE A 363 8.59 -24.29 -11.89
CA PHE A 363 8.47 -25.13 -10.70
C PHE A 363 7.21 -26.00 -10.75
N GLU A 364 7.30 -27.24 -10.29
CA GLU A 364 6.11 -28.07 -10.06
C GLU A 364 5.55 -27.72 -8.67
N VAL A 365 4.24 -27.42 -8.60
CA VAL A 365 3.51 -27.12 -7.35
C VAL A 365 2.76 -28.34 -6.87
#